data_AF-A0A972Y094-F1
#
_entry.id   AF-A0A972Y094-F1
#
_cell.length_a   1.000
_cell.length_b   1.000
_cell.length_c   1.000
_cell.angle_alpha   90.00
_cell.angle_beta   90.00
_cell.angle_gamma   90.00
#
_symmetry.space_group_name_H-M   'P 1'
#
loop_
_entity.id
_entity.type
_entity.pdbx_description
1 polymer ?
#
loop_
_entity_poly.entity_id
_entity_poly.type
_entity_poly.pdbx_seq_one_letter_code
_entity_poly.pdbx_strand_id
1 'polypeptide(L)'
;MKKKISVLLYLCTIVSFAQVGGEHVYQFLNLVSSPRQAALGGKAITAYDYDVSQPLYNPASNNVEMDNQLAVSYASHLGAINFGTAAYAYTWDRHV
;
A
#
# COMPACT_ATOMS: atom_id res chain seq x y z
N MET A 1 19.67 8.02 48.12
CA MET A 1 19.44 7.30 46.84
C MET A 1 18.33 7.94 45.99
N LYS A 2 17.17 8.29 46.57
CA LYS A 2 16.05 8.96 45.87
C LYS A 2 16.44 10.22 45.08
N LYS A 3 17.29 11.10 45.64
CA LYS A 3 17.77 12.31 44.94
C LYS A 3 18.61 12.01 43.69
N LYS A 4 19.43 10.95 43.71
CA LYS A 4 20.26 10.55 42.55
C LYS A 4 19.40 10.01 41.40
N ILE A 5 18.34 9.25 41.73
CA ILE A 5 17.36 8.73 40.76
C ILE A 5 16.58 9.89 40.11
N SER A 6 16.18 10.89 40.90
CA SER A 6 15.45 12.05 40.37
C SER A 6 16.31 12.87 39.40
N VAL A 7 17.61 13.03 39.68
CA VAL A 7 18.56 13.70 38.78
C VAL A 7 18.77 12.90 37.50
N LEU A 8 18.86 11.58 37.60
CA LEU A 8 19.01 10.70 36.43
C LEU A 8 17.81 10.78 35.48
N LEU A 9 16.58 10.78 36.02
CA LEU A 9 15.36 10.96 35.24
C LEU A 9 15.31 12.32 34.55
N TYR A 10 15.79 13.38 35.21
CA TYR A 10 15.86 14.72 34.63
C TYR A 10 16.93 14.84 33.53
N LEU A 11 18.04 14.09 33.61
CA LEU A 11 19.02 14.04 32.52
C LEU A 11 18.49 13.32 31.28
N CYS A 12 17.59 12.35 31.45
CA CYS A 12 17.03 11.55 30.35
C CYS A 12 16.18 12.41 29.38
N THR A 13 15.57 13.50 29.86
CA THR A 13 14.75 14.38 29.01
C THR A 13 15.57 15.25 28.05
N ILE A 14 16.86 15.45 28.34
CA ILE A 14 17.77 16.30 27.54
C ILE A 14 18.21 15.58 26.25
N VAL A 15 18.15 14.24 26.24
CA VAL A 15 18.57 13.39 25.11
C VAL A 15 17.39 12.76 24.38
N SER A 16 16.16 12.95 24.85
CA SER A 16 14.97 12.43 24.18
C SER A 16 14.53 13.34 23.05
N PHE A 17 14.57 12.83 21.83
CA PHE A 17 13.89 13.42 20.67
C PHE A 17 12.42 13.00 20.67
N ALA A 18 11.51 13.92 20.33
CA ALA A 18 10.14 13.55 20.04
C ALA A 18 10.11 12.68 18.79
N GLN A 19 9.34 11.58 18.80
CA GLN A 19 9.05 10.86 17.56
C GLN A 19 8.25 11.77 16.64
N VAL A 20 8.81 12.09 15.47
CA VAL A 20 8.04 12.64 14.36
C VAL A 20 7.22 11.48 13.77
N GLY A 21 6.08 11.20 14.38
CA GLY A 21 5.12 10.22 13.87
C GLY A 21 4.20 10.86 12.84
N GLY A 22 4.08 10.26 11.66
CA GLY A 22 3.01 10.59 10.72
C GLY A 22 3.33 11.61 9.63
N GLU A 23 4.57 11.71 9.13
CA GLU A 23 4.85 12.50 7.91
C GLU A 23 3.99 12.05 6.70
N HIS A 24 3.54 10.81 6.69
CA HIS A 24 2.71 10.24 5.63
C HIS A 24 1.46 9.55 6.20
N VAL A 25 0.29 10.13 5.93
CA VAL A 25 -1.02 9.65 6.41
C VAL A 25 -1.51 8.44 5.59
N TYR A 26 -1.15 8.37 4.31
CA TYR A 26 -1.66 7.38 3.35
C TYR A 26 -0.56 6.49 2.74
N GLN A 27 0.46 6.14 3.54
CA GLN A 27 1.57 5.28 3.09
C GLN A 27 1.08 3.92 2.56
N PHE A 28 -0.10 3.45 3.01
CA PHE A 28 -0.70 2.20 2.54
C PHE A 28 -1.09 2.22 1.05
N LEU A 29 -1.28 3.40 0.44
CA LEU A 29 -1.52 3.50 -1.01
C LEU A 29 -0.29 3.13 -1.84
N ASN A 30 0.90 3.23 -1.24
CA ASN A 30 2.15 2.81 -1.88
C ASN A 30 2.41 1.31 -1.74
N LEU A 31 1.56 0.57 -1.01
CA LEU A 31 1.69 -0.87 -0.90
C LEU A 31 1.24 -1.54 -2.20
N VAL A 32 1.90 -2.65 -2.52
CA VAL A 32 1.64 -3.37 -3.76
C VAL A 32 0.32 -4.13 -3.67
N SER A 33 -0.66 -3.77 -4.50
CA SER A 33 -2.03 -4.32 -4.50
C SER A 33 -2.18 -5.64 -5.25
N SER A 34 -1.21 -6.07 -6.08
CA SER A 34 -1.26 -7.39 -6.74
C SER A 34 0.07 -8.17 -6.66
N PRO A 35 0.04 -9.51 -6.48
CA PRO A 35 1.24 -10.33 -6.45
C PRO A 35 2.07 -10.23 -7.74
N ARG A 36 1.40 -10.05 -8.87
CA ARG A 36 2.04 -9.87 -10.18
C ARG A 36 2.85 -8.58 -10.21
N GLN A 37 2.28 -7.49 -9.72
CA GLN A 37 3.01 -6.23 -9.57
C GLN A 37 4.14 -6.35 -8.55
N ALA A 38 3.98 -7.13 -7.49
CA ALA A 38 5.05 -7.38 -6.52
C ALA A 38 6.23 -8.10 -7.16
N ALA A 39 5.96 -9.16 -7.93
CA ALA A 39 6.96 -9.95 -8.62
C ALA A 39 7.72 -9.15 -9.70
N LEU A 40 7.04 -8.19 -10.35
CA LEU A 40 7.63 -7.30 -11.36
C LEU A 40 8.29 -6.04 -10.76
N GLY A 41 8.43 -5.97 -9.43
CA GLY A 41 9.11 -4.88 -8.74
C GLY A 41 8.31 -3.58 -8.67
N GLY A 42 6.98 -3.64 -8.82
CA GLY A 42 6.06 -2.52 -8.65
C GLY A 42 6.15 -1.43 -9.72
N LYS A 43 6.79 -1.71 -10.85
CA LYS A 43 7.04 -0.74 -11.94
C LYS A 43 6.38 -1.11 -13.26
N ALA A 44 5.56 -2.16 -13.31
CA ALA A 44 4.91 -2.59 -14.53
C ALA A 44 3.67 -1.74 -14.84
N ILE A 45 3.87 -0.47 -15.22
CA ILE A 45 2.82 0.52 -15.46
C ILE A 45 2.22 0.49 -16.88
N THR A 46 2.87 -0.21 -17.81
CA THR A 46 2.46 -0.30 -19.23
C THR A 46 1.83 -1.64 -19.59
N ALA A 47 1.55 -2.49 -18.61
CA ALA A 47 0.89 -3.76 -18.86
C ALA A 47 -0.57 -3.50 -19.25
N TYR A 48 -0.94 -3.92 -20.46
CA TYR A 48 -2.27 -3.78 -21.05
C TYR A 48 -2.79 -5.18 -21.35
N ASP A 49 -3.58 -5.73 -20.43
CA ASP A 49 -4.09 -7.10 -20.47
C ASP A 49 -5.41 -7.22 -19.70
N TYR A 50 -5.88 -8.45 -19.48
CA TYR A 50 -7.14 -8.78 -18.81
C TYR A 50 -7.15 -8.58 -17.28
N ASP A 51 -6.05 -8.14 -16.65
CA ASP A 51 -5.97 -8.03 -15.19
C ASP A 51 -6.52 -6.70 -14.66
N VAL A 52 -7.62 -6.82 -13.92
CA VAL A 52 -8.34 -5.70 -13.29
C VAL A 52 -7.59 -5.01 -12.15
N SER A 53 -6.45 -5.54 -11.71
CA SER A 53 -5.57 -4.85 -10.76
C SER A 53 -4.72 -3.75 -11.41
N GLN A 54 -4.57 -3.73 -12.74
CA GLN A 54 -3.74 -2.73 -13.41
C GLN A 54 -4.23 -1.28 -13.33
N PRO A 55 -5.55 -1.01 -13.43
CA PRO A 55 -6.09 0.33 -13.23
C PRO A 55 -5.80 0.94 -11.86
N LEU A 56 -5.48 0.13 -10.84
CA LEU A 56 -5.05 0.62 -9.51
C LEU A 56 -3.68 1.31 -9.56
N TYR A 57 -2.82 0.95 -10.52
CA TYR A 57 -1.50 1.55 -10.72
C TYR A 57 -1.49 2.58 -11.84
N ASN A 58 -2.18 2.28 -12.94
CA ASN A 58 -2.30 3.16 -14.09
C ASN A 58 -3.75 3.15 -14.58
N PRO A 59 -4.56 4.15 -14.23
CA PRO A 59 -5.96 4.23 -14.68
C PRO A 59 -6.13 4.20 -16.22
N ALA A 60 -5.10 4.61 -16.98
CA ALA A 60 -5.13 4.56 -18.45
C ALA A 60 -4.97 3.14 -19.04
N SER A 61 -4.61 2.14 -18.22
CA SER A 61 -4.53 0.73 -18.65
C SER A 61 -5.89 0.02 -18.71
N ASN A 62 -6.96 0.67 -18.24
CA ASN A 62 -8.31 0.10 -18.28
C ASN A 62 -8.73 -0.20 -19.72
N ASN A 63 -9.29 -1.38 -19.95
CA ASN A 63 -9.62 -1.86 -21.29
C ASN A 63 -10.87 -2.75 -21.30
N VAL A 64 -11.31 -3.11 -22.51
CA VAL A 64 -12.50 -3.95 -22.72
C VAL A 64 -12.27 -5.42 -22.37
N GLU A 65 -11.03 -5.91 -22.36
CA GLU A 65 -10.69 -7.30 -22.01
C GLU A 65 -10.88 -7.57 -20.51
N MET A 66 -10.89 -6.52 -19.70
CA MET A 66 -11.16 -6.54 -18.27
C MET A 66 -12.67 -6.69 -17.92
N ASP A 67 -13.59 -6.65 -18.89
CA ASP A 67 -15.03 -6.73 -18.62
C ASP A 67 -15.41 -8.03 -17.89
N ASN A 68 -16.15 -7.92 -16.79
CA ASN A 68 -16.58 -9.00 -15.89
C ASN A 68 -15.44 -9.80 -15.24
N GLN A 69 -14.24 -9.22 -15.16
CA GLN A 69 -13.12 -9.83 -14.46
C GLN A 69 -13.07 -9.37 -13.00
N LEU A 70 -12.71 -10.30 -12.11
CA LEU A 70 -12.56 -10.08 -10.67
C LEU A 70 -11.18 -10.55 -10.23
N ALA A 71 -10.42 -9.69 -9.56
CA ALA A 71 -9.15 -10.04 -8.95
C ALA A 71 -9.20 -9.79 -7.44
N VAL A 72 -8.73 -10.77 -6.68
CA VAL A 72 -8.55 -10.67 -5.22
C VAL A 72 -7.11 -11.01 -4.90
N SER A 73 -6.47 -10.15 -4.13
CA SER A 73 -5.07 -10.25 -3.74
C SER A 73 -4.96 -10.10 -2.23
N TYR A 74 -4.08 -10.87 -1.63
CA TYR A 74 -3.78 -10.81 -0.20
C TYR A 74 -2.26 -10.76 -0.02
N ALA A 75 -1.81 -9.85 0.82
CA ALA A 75 -0.40 -9.70 1.16
C ALA A 75 -0.25 -9.56 2.68
N SER A 76 0.74 -10.26 3.22
CA SER A 76 1.16 -10.15 4.62
C SER A 76 2.50 -9.44 4.66
N HIS A 77 2.54 -8.24 5.21
CA HIS A 77 3.79 -7.53 5.44
C HIS A 77 4.42 -8.05 6.74
N LEU A 78 5.62 -8.63 6.62
CA LEU A 78 6.34 -9.31 7.71
C LEU A 78 6.32 -8.47 9.00
N GLY A 79 5.53 -8.91 9.98
CA GLY A 79 5.57 -8.42 11.36
C GLY A 79 4.61 -7.29 11.76
N ALA A 80 3.70 -6.81 10.91
CA ALA A 80 2.81 -5.73 11.35
C ALA A 80 1.40 -5.69 10.70
N ILE A 81 1.29 -5.83 9.38
CA ILE A 81 0.05 -5.45 8.67
C ILE A 81 -0.27 -6.48 7.60
N ASN A 82 -1.49 -7.02 7.65
CA ASN A 82 -2.10 -7.78 6.57
C ASN A 82 -3.02 -6.84 5.80
N PHE A 83 -2.93 -6.85 4.48
CA PHE A 83 -3.82 -6.08 3.63
C PHE A 83 -4.28 -6.92 2.44
N GLY A 84 -5.52 -6.69 2.05
CA GLY A 84 -6.14 -7.33 0.90
C GLY A 84 -6.62 -6.28 -0.07
N THR A 85 -6.54 -6.59 -1.35
CA THR A 85 -7.10 -5.76 -2.42
C THR A 85 -8.05 -6.58 -3.25
N ALA A 86 -9.20 -6.03 -3.56
CA ALA A 86 -10.17 -6.60 -4.48
C ALA A 86 -10.47 -5.57 -5.57
N ALA A 87 -10.45 -6.01 -6.82
CA ALA A 87 -10.76 -5.20 -7.98
C ALA A 87 -11.73 -5.95 -8.88
N TYR A 88 -12.68 -5.21 -9.45
CA TYR A 88 -13.67 -5.71 -10.38
C TYR A 88 -13.87 -4.67 -11.48
N ALA A 89 -13.91 -5.11 -12.73
CA ALA A 89 -14.15 -4.23 -13.85
C ALA A 89 -15.42 -4.64 -14.60
N TYR A 90 -16.17 -3.63 -15.03
CA TYR A 90 -17.41 -3.79 -15.77
C TYR A 90 -17.51 -2.67 -16.80
N THR A 91 -17.75 -3.05 -18.05
CA THR A 91 -17.93 -2.12 -19.15
C THR A 91 -19.41 -1.87 -19.34
N TRP A 92 -19.85 -0.65 -19.02
CA TRP A 92 -21.25 -0.25 -19.16
C TRP A 92 -21.66 -0.01 -20.62
N ASP A 93 -20.76 0.60 -21.39
CA ASP A 93 -21.02 1.02 -22.77
C ASP A 93 -20.18 0.19 -23.74
N ARG A 94 -20.79 -0.85 -24.31
CA ARG A 94 -20.26 -1.49 -25.51
C ARG A 94 -20.81 -0.72 -26.70
N HIS A 95 -20.00 0.16 -27.26
CA HIS A 95 -20.24 0.67 -28.59
C HIS A 95 -20.22 -0.54 -29.54
N VAL A 96 -21.40 -0.94 -30.01
CA VAL A 96 -21.60 -1.95 -31.07
C VAL A 96 -21.63 -1.24 -32.42
#